data_AF-A0A515EQS1-F1
#
_entry.id   AF-A0A515EQS1-F1
#
_cell.length_a   1.000
_cell.length_b   1.000
_cell.length_c   1.000
_cell.angle_alpha   90.00
_cell.angle_beta   90.00
_cell.angle_gamma   90.00
#
_symmetry.space_group_name_H-M   'P 1'
#
loop_
_entity.id
_entity.type
_entity.pdbx_description
1 polymer ?
#
loop_
_entity_poly.entity_id
_entity_poly.type
_entity_poly.pdbx_seq_one_letter_code
_entity_poly.pdbx_strand_id
1 'polypeptide(L)'
;MAKAVDLADQDNSAKRIKTGGRKAKKSLDEMIADAERRSRLAVLSDDTAVEAELAAFYLIISVSQLRELRNSGLPSEEDKQAARLKKAADDAAKAAGRKPKPSDDQDAKPKGLRMIKIAEKGAIGSNQPVTYLMGDLRRFQKENAGYSTFEVKLASAGLLGWVSQPVPFFASPKTDRRGRHTLHCKGWGMDLPEMEKLCVAAHFGKLRCVWLTPVQAVHSIWLKESEHKKFAKPWLAILKGEVNEVKASIEATEIAAVASEKDPKKASKSL
;
A
#
# COMPACT_ATOMS: atom_id res chain seq x y z
N MET A 1 43.96 41.32 44.09
CA MET A 1 43.28 42.61 43.85
C MET A 1 42.85 42.63 42.38
N ALA A 2 41.76 41.98 41.98
CA ALA A 2 40.35 42.33 42.19
C ALA A 2 40.02 43.77 41.74
N LYS A 3 39.44 43.91 40.54
CA LYS A 3 38.45 44.96 40.23
C LYS A 3 37.47 44.41 39.20
N ALA A 4 36.29 44.09 39.72
CA ALA A 4 35.07 43.85 38.96
C ALA A 4 34.59 45.17 38.33
N VAL A 5 33.99 45.08 37.15
CA VAL A 5 33.12 46.13 36.60
C VAL A 5 31.85 45.45 36.10
N ASP A 6 30.88 45.49 37.00
CA ASP A 6 29.45 45.72 36.85
C ASP A 6 28.76 45.43 35.50
N LEU A 7 27.88 44.44 35.64
CA LEU A 7 26.57 44.29 35.02
C LEU A 7 25.82 45.63 34.90
N ALA A 8 25.34 45.93 33.69
CA ALA A 8 24.26 46.89 33.46
C ALA A 8 23.25 46.27 32.49
N ASP A 9 22.12 45.88 33.07
CA ASP A 9 20.76 45.87 32.54
C ASP A 9 20.56 45.96 31.01
N GLN A 10 20.17 44.83 30.43
CA GLN A 10 19.18 44.85 29.35
C GLN A 10 18.06 43.87 29.66
N ASP A 11 17.17 44.35 30.51
CA ASP A 11 15.85 43.79 30.75
C ASP A 11 14.95 44.09 29.54
N ASN A 12 15.23 43.43 28.41
CA ASN A 12 14.37 43.46 27.24
C ASN A 12 13.24 42.44 27.46
N SER A 13 12.15 42.95 28.05
CA SER A 13 10.85 42.32 28.11
C SER A 13 10.34 41.96 26.70
N ALA A 14 10.79 40.81 26.20
CA ALA A 14 10.25 40.18 24.99
C ALA A 14 8.82 39.74 25.30
N LYS A 15 7.87 40.63 24.99
CA LYS A 15 6.44 40.37 24.93
C LYS A 15 6.22 39.01 24.25
N ARG A 16 5.73 38.03 25.00
CA ARG A 16 5.25 36.74 24.49
C ARG A 16 4.16 37.03 23.45
N ILE A 17 4.54 37.02 22.17
CA ILE A 17 3.58 37.05 21.06
C ILE A 17 2.84 35.72 21.11
N LYS A 18 1.62 35.74 21.68
CA LYS A 18 0.62 34.69 21.51
C LYS A 18 0.12 34.74 20.07
N THR A 19 0.93 34.27 19.14
CA THR A 19 0.44 33.82 17.85
C THR A 19 0.31 32.31 17.95
N GLY A 20 -0.94 31.84 17.95
CA GLY A 20 -1.30 30.49 17.49
C GLY A 20 -0.96 30.35 16.01
N GLY A 21 0.31 30.54 15.69
CA GLY A 21 0.85 30.58 14.35
C GLY A 21 0.99 29.16 13.86
N ARG A 22 0.35 28.85 12.73
CA ARG A 22 0.75 27.71 11.91
C ARG A 22 2.27 27.78 11.76
N LYS A 23 2.96 26.68 12.09
CA LYS A 23 4.40 26.59 11.88
C LYS A 23 4.69 27.02 10.45
N ALA A 24 5.69 27.89 10.28
CA ALA A 24 6.11 28.32 8.96
C ALA A 24 6.36 27.09 8.07
N LYS A 25 5.97 27.19 6.80
CA LYS A 25 6.19 26.12 5.83
C LYS A 25 7.70 25.86 5.80
N LYS A 26 8.10 24.59 5.98
CA LYS A 26 9.51 24.18 5.94
C LYS A 26 10.15 24.66 4.64
N SER A 27 11.41 25.06 4.70
CA SER A 27 12.16 25.42 3.50
C SER A 27 12.35 24.18 2.60
N LEU A 28 12.66 24.39 1.32
CA LEU A 28 12.92 23.28 0.41
C LEU A 28 14.10 22.42 0.89
N ASP A 29 15.15 23.06 1.37
CA ASP A 29 16.35 22.39 1.87
C ASP A 29 16.06 21.56 3.12
N GLU A 30 15.21 22.05 4.03
CA GLU A 30 14.74 21.28 5.19
C GLU A 30 13.93 20.06 4.77
N MET A 31 13.09 20.16 3.73
CA MET A 31 12.32 19.04 3.21
C MET A 31 13.21 17.98 2.55
N ILE A 32 14.26 18.39 1.84
CA ILE A 32 15.26 17.50 1.24
C ILE A 32 16.05 16.79 2.35
N ALA A 33 16.54 17.52 3.35
CA ALA A 33 17.23 16.94 4.49
C ALA A 33 16.35 15.96 5.28
N ASP A 34 15.05 16.25 5.42
CA ASP A 34 14.09 15.31 6.00
C ASP A 34 13.91 14.05 5.15
N ALA A 35 13.93 14.16 3.82
CA ALA A 35 13.83 13.02 2.91
C ALA A 35 15.06 12.12 3.01
N GLU A 36 16.26 12.71 3.04
CA GLU A 36 17.51 11.96 3.22
C GLU A 36 17.55 11.24 4.58
N ARG A 37 17.14 11.91 5.65
CA ARG A 37 17.03 11.30 6.98
C ARG A 37 16.06 10.12 7.00
N ARG A 38 14.91 10.24 6.32
CA ARG A 38 13.96 9.11 6.15
C ARG A 38 14.57 7.98 5.33
N SER A 39 15.33 8.29 4.28
CA SER A 39 16.03 7.28 3.49
C SER A 39 17.03 6.49 4.33
N ARG A 40 17.70 7.12 5.30
CA ARG A 40 18.61 6.41 6.21
C ARG A 40 17.85 5.43 7.12
N LEU A 41 16.69 5.81 7.64
CA LEU A 41 15.83 4.90 8.40
C LEU A 41 15.34 3.72 7.54
N ALA A 42 15.05 3.96 6.26
CA ALA A 42 14.59 2.93 5.34
C ALA A 42 15.62 1.82 5.08
N VAL A 43 16.91 2.03 5.38
CA VAL A 43 17.98 1.04 5.21
C VAL A 43 18.08 0.07 6.39
N LEU A 44 17.49 0.41 7.55
CA LEU A 44 17.53 -0.44 8.73
C LEU A 44 16.90 -1.82 8.47
N SER A 45 17.37 -2.85 9.17
CA SER A 45 16.86 -4.23 9.07
C SER A 45 15.39 -4.31 9.52
N ASP A 46 14.62 -5.25 8.97
CA ASP A 46 13.21 -5.47 9.32
C ASP A 46 13.00 -5.71 10.82
N ASP A 47 13.95 -6.36 11.48
CA ASP A 47 13.91 -6.68 12.92
C ASP A 47 14.31 -5.49 13.81
N THR A 48 14.67 -4.35 13.22
CA THR A 48 15.06 -3.16 13.99
C THR A 48 13.83 -2.51 14.61
N ALA A 49 13.82 -2.39 15.94
CA ALA A 49 12.80 -1.66 16.67
C ALA A 49 13.13 -0.16 16.70
N VAL A 50 12.17 0.68 16.33
CA VAL A 50 12.27 2.14 16.33
C VAL A 50 11.20 2.76 17.22
N GLU A 51 11.52 3.90 17.82
CA GLU A 51 10.60 4.66 18.67
C GLU A 51 9.45 5.29 17.87
N ALA A 52 8.36 5.62 18.57
CA ALA A 52 7.15 6.19 17.96
C ALA A 52 7.40 7.47 17.14
N GLU A 53 8.34 8.32 17.54
CA GLU A 53 8.68 9.54 16.78
C GLU A 53 9.36 9.22 15.46
N LEU A 54 10.31 8.27 15.47
CA LEU A 54 11.00 7.81 14.27
C LEU A 54 10.06 7.04 13.33
N ALA A 55 9.14 6.25 13.89
CA ALA A 55 8.10 5.56 13.13
C ALA A 55 7.15 6.55 12.44
N ALA A 56 6.68 7.57 13.15
CA ALA A 56 5.84 8.63 12.59
C ALA A 56 6.58 9.43 11.51
N PHE A 57 7.86 9.74 11.77
CA PHE A 57 8.73 10.42 10.81
C PHE A 57 8.96 9.60 9.53
N TYR A 58 9.19 8.30 9.67
CA TYR A 58 9.33 7.37 8.55
C TYR A 58 8.05 7.32 7.68
N LEU A 59 6.89 7.22 8.32
CA LEU A 59 5.58 7.15 7.65
C LEU A 59 5.06 8.52 7.16
N ILE A 60 5.75 9.62 7.45
CA ILE A 60 5.34 10.99 7.07
C ILE A 60 3.97 11.36 7.67
N ILE A 61 3.71 10.95 8.90
CA ILE A 61 2.49 11.27 9.64
C ILE A 61 2.83 11.89 11.00
N SER A 62 1.85 12.51 11.64
CA SER A 62 1.99 12.98 13.02
C SER A 62 1.94 11.83 14.02
N VAL A 63 2.59 12.00 15.17
CA VAL A 63 2.52 11.01 16.28
C VAL A 63 1.09 10.83 16.78
N SER A 64 0.24 11.87 16.71
CA SER A 64 -1.20 11.75 17.01
C SER A 64 -1.92 10.84 16.01
N GLN A 65 -1.67 11.01 14.70
CA GLN A 65 -2.22 10.11 13.68
C GLN A 65 -1.72 8.67 13.85
N LEU A 66 -0.45 8.48 14.22
CA LEU A 66 0.08 7.15 14.55
C LEU A 66 -0.64 6.52 15.75
N ARG A 67 -1.02 7.32 16.76
CA ARG A 67 -1.83 6.87 17.90
C ARG A 67 -3.27 6.56 17.49
N GLU A 68 -3.86 7.32 16.59
CA GLU A 68 -5.20 7.06 16.05
C GLU A 68 -5.22 5.75 15.24
N LEU A 69 -4.23 5.52 14.37
CA LEU A 69 -4.07 4.29 13.61
C LEU A 69 -3.91 3.04 14.50
N ARG A 70 -3.26 3.21 15.66
CA ARG A 70 -3.22 2.17 16.70
C ARG A 70 -4.61 1.91 17.29
N ASN A 71 -5.38 2.96 17.51
CA ASN A 71 -6.68 2.86 18.16
C ASN A 71 -7.78 2.34 17.21
N SER A 72 -7.69 2.64 15.90
CA SER A 72 -8.61 2.13 14.89
C SER A 72 -8.44 0.63 14.58
N GLY A 73 -7.33 0.04 15.04
CA GLY A 73 -7.03 -1.39 14.92
C GLY A 73 -7.24 -2.22 16.18
N LEU A 74 -7.60 -1.58 17.30
CA LEU A 74 -7.96 -2.30 18.52
C LEU A 74 -9.39 -2.84 18.38
N PRO A 75 -9.68 -4.08 18.85
CA PRO A 75 -11.06 -4.56 18.95
C PRO A 75 -11.88 -3.54 19.74
N SER A 76 -13.04 -3.16 19.21
CA SER A 76 -13.97 -2.27 19.90
C SER A 76 -14.36 -2.86 21.27
N GLU A 77 -14.91 -2.06 22.19
CA GLU A 77 -15.44 -2.62 23.45
C GLU A 77 -16.52 -3.68 23.19
N GLU A 78 -17.24 -3.57 22.07
CA GLU A 78 -18.20 -4.58 21.59
C GLU A 78 -17.49 -5.87 21.14
N ASP A 79 -16.37 -5.78 20.42
CA ASP A 79 -15.56 -6.94 20.03
C ASP A 79 -14.92 -7.62 21.24
N LYS A 80 -14.51 -6.84 22.26
CA LYS A 80 -13.99 -7.38 23.53
C LYS A 80 -15.10 -8.05 24.33
N GLN A 81 -16.31 -7.50 24.33
CA GLN A 81 -17.48 -8.15 24.94
C GLN A 81 -17.86 -9.43 24.19
N ALA A 82 -17.84 -9.43 22.86
CA ALA A 82 -18.07 -10.62 22.04
C ALA A 82 -17.01 -11.70 22.29
N ALA A 83 -15.73 -11.32 22.41
CA ALA A 83 -14.66 -12.24 22.76
C ALA A 83 -14.79 -12.80 24.19
N ARG A 84 -15.23 -11.99 25.16
CA ARG A 84 -15.52 -12.45 26.53
C ARG A 84 -16.72 -13.39 26.58
N LEU A 85 -17.78 -13.11 25.83
CA LEU A 85 -18.96 -13.97 25.72
C LEU A 85 -18.62 -15.28 25.02
N LYS A 86 -17.80 -15.25 23.96
CA LYS A 86 -17.33 -16.45 23.27
C LYS A 86 -16.45 -17.31 24.19
N LYS A 87 -15.53 -16.69 24.93
CA LYS A 87 -14.71 -17.39 25.94
C LYS A 87 -15.57 -17.99 27.05
N ALA A 88 -16.55 -17.25 27.57
CA ALA A 88 -17.48 -17.75 28.58
C ALA A 88 -18.34 -18.91 28.05
N ALA A 89 -18.76 -18.85 26.79
CA ALA A 89 -19.49 -19.93 26.12
C ALA A 89 -18.62 -21.17 25.89
N ASP A 90 -17.33 -20.99 25.54
CA ASP A 90 -16.37 -22.08 25.37
C ASP A 90 -16.03 -22.74 26.72
N ASP A 91 -15.85 -21.95 27.78
CA ASP A 91 -15.63 -22.44 29.14
C ASP A 91 -16.87 -23.19 29.67
N ALA A 92 -18.08 -22.70 29.39
CA ALA A 92 -19.33 -23.38 29.71
C ALA A 92 -19.53 -24.67 28.90
N ALA A 93 -19.19 -24.68 27.61
CA ALA A 93 -19.25 -25.87 26.76
C ALA A 93 -18.26 -26.95 27.23
N LYS A 94 -17.07 -26.53 27.67
CA LYS A 94 -16.04 -27.40 28.26
C LYS A 94 -16.49 -27.99 29.60
N ALA A 95 -17.16 -27.20 30.45
CA ALA A 95 -17.77 -27.68 31.69
C ALA A 95 -18.93 -28.66 31.44
N ALA A 96 -19.66 -28.49 30.33
CA ALA A 96 -20.73 -29.39 29.89
C ALA A 96 -20.24 -30.63 29.09
N GLY A 97 -18.92 -30.86 29.02
CA GLY A 97 -18.34 -32.03 28.34
C GLY A 97 -18.44 -32.01 26.80
N ARG A 98 -18.80 -30.87 26.19
CA ARG A 98 -18.84 -30.72 24.72
C ARG A 98 -17.48 -30.24 24.22
N LYS A 99 -16.91 -30.93 23.22
CA LYS A 99 -15.67 -30.48 22.58
C LYS A 99 -15.97 -29.21 21.74
N PRO A 100 -15.21 -28.12 21.92
CA PRO A 100 -15.40 -26.91 21.15
C PRO A 100 -15.14 -27.16 19.66
N LYS A 101 -16.00 -26.60 18.81
CA LYS A 101 -15.85 -26.64 17.35
C LYS A 101 -14.70 -25.70 16.96
N PRO A 102 -13.68 -26.14 16.19
CA PRO A 102 -12.64 -25.23 15.74
C PRO A 102 -13.27 -24.16 14.85
N SER A 103 -13.08 -22.88 15.17
CA SER A 103 -13.45 -21.80 14.28
C SER A 103 -12.34 -21.59 13.24
N ASP A 104 -12.71 -21.62 11.96
CA ASP A 104 -11.85 -21.41 10.78
C ASP A 104 -11.31 -19.97 10.62
N ASP A 105 -11.39 -19.12 11.65
CA ASP A 105 -10.91 -17.73 11.58
C ASP A 105 -9.41 -17.60 11.97
N GLN A 106 -8.53 -18.41 11.38
CA GLN A 106 -7.08 -18.22 11.56
C GLN A 106 -6.48 -17.14 10.65
N ASP A 107 -7.24 -16.59 9.70
CA ASP A 107 -6.82 -15.51 8.81
C ASP A 107 -7.46 -14.15 9.14
N ALA A 108 -7.78 -13.89 10.41
CA ALA A 108 -8.05 -12.54 10.86
C ALA A 108 -6.75 -11.73 10.84
N LYS A 109 -6.39 -11.21 9.66
CA LYS A 109 -5.35 -10.18 9.48
C LYS A 109 -5.46 -9.19 10.63
N PRO A 110 -4.37 -8.91 11.39
CA PRO A 110 -4.43 -7.84 12.37
C PRO A 110 -4.70 -6.54 11.63
N LYS A 111 -5.93 -6.03 11.78
CA LYS A 111 -6.29 -4.69 11.33
C LYS A 111 -5.49 -3.72 12.20
N GLY A 112 -4.39 -3.18 11.69
CA GLY A 112 -3.64 -2.11 12.37
C GLY A 112 -2.13 -2.34 12.47
N LEU A 113 -1.42 -1.24 12.69
CA LEU A 113 0.04 -1.23 12.83
C LEU A 113 0.46 -1.99 14.10
N ARG A 114 1.26 -3.05 13.93
CA ARG A 114 1.76 -3.85 15.07
C ARG A 114 2.70 -3.01 15.93
N MET A 115 2.52 -3.11 17.24
CA MET A 115 3.32 -2.38 18.23
C MET A 115 3.93 -3.34 19.23
N ILE A 116 5.15 -3.05 19.67
CA ILE A 116 5.80 -3.73 20.78
C ILE A 116 5.72 -2.79 21.98
N LYS A 117 5.03 -3.22 23.03
CA LYS A 117 5.09 -2.60 24.35
C LYS A 117 6.10 -3.39 25.17
N ILE A 118 7.25 -2.79 25.44
CA ILE A 118 8.21 -3.37 26.38
C ILE A 118 7.72 -3.01 27.78
N ALA A 119 7.01 -3.95 28.42
CA ALA A 119 6.62 -3.81 29.81
C ALA A 119 7.80 -4.23 30.69
N GLU A 120 8.48 -3.28 31.32
CA GLU A 120 9.44 -3.58 32.37
C GLU A 120 8.70 -4.23 33.56
N LYS A 121 9.21 -5.36 34.06
CA LYS A 121 8.62 -6.08 35.20
C LYS A 121 8.65 -5.16 36.43
N GLY A 122 7.51 -4.53 36.74
CA GLY A 122 7.34 -3.62 37.88
C GLY A 122 6.75 -2.25 37.52
N ALA A 123 6.71 -1.89 36.23
CA ALA A 123 6.15 -0.62 35.78
C ALA A 123 4.61 -0.66 35.75
N ILE A 124 3.98 -0.27 36.86
CA ILE A 124 2.53 -0.01 36.94
C ILE A 124 2.30 1.44 36.50
N GLY A 125 2.16 1.67 35.19
CA GLY A 125 1.91 3.01 34.65
C GLY A 125 1.56 3.02 33.16
N SER A 126 0.71 3.97 32.76
CA SER A 126 0.21 4.14 31.39
C SER A 126 1.21 4.73 30.39
N ASN A 127 2.42 5.09 30.83
CA ASN A 127 3.44 5.80 30.05
C ASN A 127 4.60 4.90 29.61
N GLN A 128 4.32 3.68 29.16
CA GLN A 128 5.37 2.81 28.62
C GLN A 128 5.80 3.29 27.21
N PRO A 129 7.11 3.30 26.92
CA PRO A 129 7.60 3.63 25.58
C PRO A 129 7.08 2.61 24.58
N VAL A 130 6.64 3.11 23.43
CA VAL A 130 6.10 2.30 22.33
C VAL A 130 7.14 2.21 21.24
N THR A 131 7.46 0.99 20.82
CA THR A 131 8.35 0.71 19.70
C THR A 131 7.63 -0.03 18.58
N TYR A 132 8.16 0.13 17.37
CA TYR A 132 7.65 -0.43 16.12
C TYR A 132 8.78 -1.14 15.38
N LEU A 133 8.50 -2.29 14.76
CA LEU A 133 9.48 -2.94 13.89
C LEU A 133 9.47 -2.31 12.51
N MET A 134 10.64 -2.03 11.96
CA MET A 134 10.79 -1.46 10.62
C MET A 134 10.13 -2.32 9.53
N GLY A 135 10.16 -3.65 9.66
CA GLY A 135 9.48 -4.55 8.74
C GLY A 135 7.97 -4.38 8.72
N ASP A 136 7.35 -4.11 9.87
CA ASP A 136 5.91 -3.86 9.98
C ASP A 136 5.54 -2.47 9.43
N LEU A 137 6.39 -1.46 9.67
CA LEU A 137 6.23 -0.13 9.08
C LEU A 137 6.30 -0.18 7.55
N ARG A 138 7.24 -0.95 6.98
CA ARG A 138 7.36 -1.17 5.52
C ARG A 138 6.13 -1.86 4.94
N ARG A 139 5.64 -2.92 5.58
CA ARG A 139 4.39 -3.59 5.17
C ARG A 139 3.22 -2.63 5.19
N PHE A 140 3.06 -1.87 6.27
CA PHE A 140 2.00 -0.87 6.40
C PHE A 140 2.11 0.20 5.31
N GLN A 141 3.30 0.72 5.04
CA GLN A 141 3.51 1.68 3.95
C GLN A 141 3.19 1.08 2.60
N LYS A 142 3.49 -0.20 2.34
CA LYS A 142 3.14 -0.88 1.09
C LYS A 142 1.62 -1.08 0.94
N GLU A 143 0.93 -1.38 2.02
CA GLU A 143 -0.54 -1.54 2.05
C GLU A 143 -1.28 -0.21 1.94
N ASN A 144 -0.69 0.88 2.42
CA ASN A 144 -1.28 2.22 2.47
C ASN A 144 -0.60 3.21 1.52
N ALA A 145 0.34 2.76 0.68
CA ALA A 145 0.92 3.58 -0.36
C ALA A 145 -0.22 3.93 -1.30
N GLY A 146 -0.66 5.19 -1.22
CA GLY A 146 -1.68 5.71 -2.10
C GLY A 146 -1.19 5.53 -3.52
N TYR A 147 -1.81 4.59 -4.24
CA TYR A 147 -1.74 4.54 -5.69
C TYR A 147 -1.96 5.97 -6.20
N SER A 148 -1.17 6.43 -7.18
CA SER A 148 -1.48 7.70 -7.84
C SER A 148 -2.93 7.69 -8.32
N THR A 149 -3.61 8.84 -8.46
CA THR A 149 -5.00 8.85 -8.94
C THR A 149 -5.18 8.09 -10.27
N PHE A 150 -4.14 8.07 -11.09
CA PHE A 150 -4.01 7.24 -12.29
C PHE A 150 -3.91 5.75 -11.97
N GLU A 151 -3.05 5.34 -11.04
CA GLU A 151 -2.92 3.94 -10.60
C GLU A 151 -4.16 3.45 -9.84
N VAL A 152 -4.89 4.30 -9.11
CA VAL A 152 -6.18 3.97 -8.49
C VAL A 152 -7.20 3.65 -9.58
N LYS A 153 -7.28 4.48 -10.63
CA LYS A 153 -8.16 4.24 -11.77
C LYS A 153 -7.78 2.97 -12.53
N LEU A 154 -6.48 2.75 -12.76
CA LEU A 154 -5.99 1.51 -13.34
C LEU A 154 -6.29 0.29 -12.44
N ALA A 155 -6.16 0.41 -11.12
CA ALA A 155 -6.46 -0.67 -10.19
C ALA A 155 -7.96 -0.97 -10.16
N SER A 156 -8.82 0.06 -10.15
CA SER A 156 -10.29 -0.11 -10.21
C SER A 156 -10.75 -0.73 -11.52
N ALA A 157 -10.05 -0.47 -12.62
CA ALA A 157 -10.29 -1.09 -13.92
C ALA A 157 -9.65 -2.49 -14.07
N GLY A 158 -8.91 -2.97 -13.06
CA GLY A 158 -8.16 -4.22 -13.12
C GLY A 158 -6.92 -4.17 -14.03
N LEU A 159 -6.55 -2.99 -14.52
CA LEU A 159 -5.46 -2.73 -15.46
C LEU A 159 -4.11 -2.48 -14.79
N LEU A 160 -4.06 -2.15 -13.50
CA LEU A 160 -2.77 -1.85 -12.84
C LEU A 160 -1.82 -3.06 -12.89
N GLY A 161 -2.34 -4.26 -12.61
CA GLY A 161 -1.58 -5.50 -12.75
C GLY A 161 -1.23 -5.85 -14.21
N TRP A 162 -1.98 -5.33 -15.18
CA TRP A 162 -1.78 -5.59 -16.61
C TRP A 162 -0.51 -4.94 -17.16
N VAL A 163 -0.24 -3.70 -16.74
CA VAL A 163 0.80 -2.86 -17.36
C VAL A 163 2.06 -2.75 -16.51
N SER A 164 1.94 -2.79 -15.18
CA SER A 164 3.02 -2.33 -14.30
C SER A 164 3.84 -3.44 -13.65
N GLN A 165 3.26 -4.62 -13.39
CA GLN A 165 3.95 -5.66 -12.63
C GLN A 165 4.40 -6.80 -13.55
N PRO A 166 5.73 -6.97 -13.75
CA PRO A 166 6.23 -8.16 -14.42
C PRO A 166 5.91 -9.37 -13.55
N VAL A 167 5.28 -10.37 -14.15
CA VAL A 167 5.03 -11.67 -13.52
C VAL A 167 5.87 -12.73 -14.21
N PRO A 168 6.27 -13.80 -13.50
CA PRO A 168 7.06 -14.86 -14.12
C PRO A 168 6.21 -15.71 -15.06
N PHE A 169 6.78 -16.14 -16.19
CA PHE A 169 6.17 -17.10 -17.11
C PHE A 169 7.14 -18.23 -17.45
N PHE A 170 6.62 -19.43 -17.66
CA PHE A 170 7.40 -20.53 -18.22
C PHE A 170 7.39 -20.45 -19.75
N ALA A 171 8.58 -20.38 -20.33
CA ALA A 171 8.78 -20.31 -21.77
C ALA A 171 9.72 -21.41 -22.27
N SER A 172 9.66 -21.69 -23.57
CA SER A 172 10.64 -22.54 -24.24
C SER A 172 12.06 -22.00 -24.06
N PRO A 173 13.07 -22.87 -23.91
CA PRO A 173 14.46 -22.46 -23.68
C PRO A 173 14.99 -21.58 -24.81
N LYS A 174 14.67 -21.97 -26.05
CA LYS A 174 15.00 -21.20 -27.26
C LYS A 174 13.86 -20.25 -27.61
N THR A 175 14.23 -19.04 -28.01
CA THR A 175 13.33 -18.10 -28.66
C THR A 175 12.99 -18.56 -30.07
N ASP A 176 11.88 -18.06 -30.60
CA ASP A 176 11.57 -18.12 -32.02
C ASP A 176 12.65 -17.39 -32.87
N ARG A 177 12.65 -17.58 -34.19
CA ARG A 177 13.54 -16.92 -35.15
C ARG A 177 13.53 -15.39 -35.04
N ARG A 178 12.42 -14.82 -34.53
CA ARG A 178 12.24 -13.37 -34.28
C ARG A 178 12.59 -12.94 -32.86
N GLY A 179 13.21 -13.79 -32.04
CA GLY A 179 13.57 -13.49 -30.66
C GLY A 179 12.39 -13.53 -29.67
N ARG A 180 11.17 -13.88 -30.11
CA ARG A 180 9.98 -13.93 -29.24
C ARG A 180 10.00 -15.16 -28.34
N HIS A 181 9.45 -15.00 -27.14
CA HIS A 181 9.23 -16.09 -26.19
C HIS A 181 8.04 -16.95 -26.62
N THR A 182 8.19 -18.27 -26.54
CA THR A 182 7.08 -19.21 -26.69
C THR A 182 6.65 -19.66 -25.30
N LEU A 183 5.51 -19.17 -24.82
CA LEU A 183 4.97 -19.40 -23.48
C LEU A 183 4.21 -20.72 -23.42
N HIS A 184 4.42 -21.46 -22.33
CA HIS A 184 3.80 -22.78 -22.09
C HIS A 184 2.54 -22.69 -21.24
N CYS A 185 2.39 -21.65 -20.44
CA CYS A 185 1.26 -21.49 -19.53
C CYS A 185 1.08 -20.03 -19.07
N LYS A 186 0.02 -19.77 -18.31
CA LYS A 186 -0.25 -18.49 -17.63
C LYS A 186 0.84 -18.18 -16.58
N GLY A 187 1.00 -16.91 -16.25
CA GLY A 187 2.02 -16.43 -15.32
C GLY A 187 1.93 -17.07 -13.93
N TRP A 188 3.06 -17.13 -13.25
CA TRP A 188 3.25 -17.65 -11.89
C TRP A 188 2.40 -16.81 -10.93
N GLY A 189 1.43 -17.46 -10.26
CA GLY A 189 0.54 -16.79 -9.28
C GLY A 189 -0.95 -17.12 -9.35
N MET A 190 -1.38 -18.13 -10.11
CA MET A 190 -2.80 -18.50 -10.21
C MET A 190 -2.91 -20.02 -10.32
N ASP A 191 -3.36 -20.71 -9.27
CA ASP A 191 -3.83 -22.11 -9.24
C ASP A 191 -3.44 -22.94 -10.47
N LEU A 192 -2.15 -23.25 -10.59
CA LEU A 192 -1.60 -24.07 -11.67
C LEU A 192 -1.44 -25.47 -11.10
N PRO A 193 -2.35 -26.43 -11.39
CA PRO A 193 -2.28 -27.77 -10.83
C PRO A 193 -1.02 -28.55 -11.25
N GLU A 194 -0.25 -28.03 -12.22
CA GLU A 194 0.99 -28.64 -12.71
C GLU A 194 2.25 -27.81 -12.40
N MET A 195 2.18 -26.89 -11.42
CA MET A 195 3.30 -26.00 -11.10
C MET A 195 4.58 -26.76 -10.76
N GLU A 196 4.48 -27.82 -9.96
CA GLU A 196 5.63 -28.64 -9.57
C GLU A 196 6.34 -29.26 -10.79
N LYS A 197 5.57 -29.81 -11.73
CA LYS A 197 6.12 -30.37 -12.97
C LYS A 197 6.85 -29.32 -13.80
N LEU A 198 6.30 -28.10 -13.88
CA LEU A 198 6.91 -26.99 -14.61
C LEU A 198 8.20 -26.49 -13.94
N CYS A 199 8.23 -26.42 -12.61
CA CYS A 199 9.44 -26.09 -11.84
C CYS A 199 10.54 -27.14 -12.05
N VAL A 200 10.19 -28.43 -12.01
CA VAL A 200 11.12 -29.53 -12.30
C VAL A 200 11.65 -29.42 -13.75
N ALA A 201 10.78 -29.17 -14.72
CA ALA A 201 11.19 -28.97 -16.11
C ALA A 201 12.09 -27.74 -16.31
N ALA A 202 11.85 -26.65 -15.57
CA ALA A 202 12.71 -25.48 -15.57
C ALA A 202 14.07 -25.77 -14.92
N HIS A 203 14.09 -26.52 -13.81
CA HIS A 203 15.32 -26.95 -13.15
C HIS A 203 16.22 -27.80 -14.07
N PHE A 204 15.62 -28.70 -14.85
CA PHE A 204 16.33 -29.49 -15.87
C PHE A 204 16.61 -28.73 -17.19
N GLY A 205 16.36 -27.41 -17.24
CA GLY A 205 16.64 -26.59 -18.42
C GLY A 205 15.73 -26.85 -19.63
N LYS A 206 14.66 -27.64 -19.46
CA LYS A 206 13.66 -27.89 -20.52
C LYS A 206 12.73 -26.70 -20.71
N LEU A 207 12.61 -25.86 -19.69
CA LEU A 207 11.90 -24.58 -19.71
C LEU A 207 12.80 -23.50 -19.14
N ARG A 208 12.47 -22.24 -19.42
CA ARG A 208 13.06 -21.07 -18.75
C ARG A 208 11.97 -20.23 -18.11
N CYS A 209 12.33 -19.57 -17.02
CA CYS A 209 11.49 -18.56 -16.39
C CYS A 209 11.81 -17.19 -17.00
N VAL A 210 10.78 -16.47 -17.47
CA VAL A 210 10.92 -15.13 -18.05
C VAL A 210 9.95 -14.20 -17.33
N TRP A 211 10.43 -13.03 -16.94
CA TRP A 211 9.60 -12.00 -16.31
C TRP A 211 9.00 -11.11 -17.39
N LEU A 212 7.68 -11.17 -17.55
CA LEU A 212 6.95 -10.40 -18.56
C LEU A 212 5.78 -9.69 -17.90
N THR A 213 5.44 -8.50 -18.37
CA THR A 213 4.13 -7.92 -18.05
C THR A 213 3.03 -8.73 -18.75
N PRO A 214 1.81 -8.77 -18.21
CA PRO A 214 0.68 -9.40 -18.91
C PRO A 214 0.47 -8.89 -20.33
N VAL A 215 0.70 -7.60 -20.61
CA VAL A 215 0.69 -7.04 -21.98
C VAL A 215 1.73 -7.73 -22.87
N GLN A 216 2.98 -7.83 -22.42
CA GLN A 216 4.04 -8.52 -23.16
C GLN A 216 3.71 -10.01 -23.38
N ALA A 217 3.08 -10.65 -22.40
CA ALA A 217 2.67 -12.04 -22.50
C ALA A 217 1.54 -12.25 -23.55
N VAL A 218 0.57 -11.34 -23.65
CA VAL A 218 -0.46 -11.39 -24.72
C VAL A 218 0.19 -11.27 -26.11
N HIS A 219 1.25 -10.48 -26.25
CA HIS A 219 1.95 -10.31 -27.53
C HIS A 219 3.02 -11.39 -27.82
N SER A 220 3.22 -12.33 -26.89
CA SER A 220 4.15 -13.45 -27.06
C SER A 220 3.53 -14.60 -27.86
N ILE A 221 4.36 -15.56 -28.28
CA ILE A 221 3.88 -16.80 -28.91
C ILE A 221 3.44 -17.73 -27.79
N TRP A 222 2.36 -18.47 -27.98
CA TRP A 222 1.88 -19.46 -27.02
C TRP A 222 1.93 -20.85 -27.63
N LEU A 223 2.31 -21.84 -26.83
CA LEU A 223 2.34 -23.23 -27.25
C LEU A 223 0.94 -23.75 -27.58
N LYS A 224 -0.06 -23.33 -26.78
CA LYS A 224 -1.46 -23.72 -26.94
C LYS A 224 -2.33 -22.48 -27.16
N GLU A 225 -3.02 -22.46 -28.29
CA GLU A 225 -3.94 -21.36 -28.66
C GLU A 225 -5.09 -21.22 -27.65
N SER A 226 -5.61 -22.34 -27.13
CA SER A 226 -6.72 -22.34 -26.17
C SER A 226 -6.34 -21.64 -24.86
N GLU A 227 -5.10 -21.80 -24.40
CA GLU A 227 -4.57 -21.14 -23.21
C GLU A 227 -4.34 -19.65 -23.46
N HIS A 228 -3.81 -19.30 -24.65
CA HIS A 228 -3.68 -17.90 -25.05
C HIS A 228 -5.03 -17.19 -25.07
N LYS A 229 -6.05 -17.79 -25.69
CA LYS A 229 -7.41 -17.24 -25.74
C LYS A 229 -8.00 -17.05 -24.34
N LYS A 230 -7.83 -18.04 -23.45
CA LYS A 230 -8.30 -17.94 -22.06
C LYS A 230 -7.59 -16.81 -21.31
N PHE A 231 -6.28 -16.68 -21.51
CA PHE A 231 -5.49 -15.60 -20.90
C PHE A 231 -5.88 -14.21 -21.45
N ALA A 232 -6.08 -14.08 -22.76
CA ALA A 232 -6.39 -12.82 -23.43
C ALA A 232 -7.85 -12.37 -23.21
N LYS A 233 -8.80 -13.29 -23.01
CA LYS A 233 -10.24 -13.00 -22.89
C LYS A 233 -10.57 -11.89 -21.86
N PRO A 234 -10.13 -11.94 -20.59
CA PRO A 234 -10.43 -10.87 -19.64
C PRO A 234 -9.87 -9.52 -20.09
N TRP A 235 -8.66 -9.49 -20.66
CA TRP A 235 -8.03 -8.26 -21.14
C TRP A 235 -8.76 -7.64 -22.33
N LEU A 236 -9.20 -8.46 -23.27
CA LEU A 236 -10.01 -8.01 -24.40
C LEU A 236 -11.35 -7.43 -23.95
N ALA A 237 -11.95 -7.97 -22.87
CA ALA A 237 -13.18 -7.43 -22.31
C ALA A 237 -12.95 -6.03 -21.71
N ILE A 238 -11.87 -5.85 -20.95
CA ILE A 238 -11.52 -4.55 -20.37
C ILE A 238 -11.22 -3.53 -21.47
N LEU A 239 -10.39 -3.90 -22.45
CA LEU A 239 -10.05 -3.02 -23.59
C LEU A 239 -11.29 -2.60 -24.40
N LYS A 240 -12.26 -3.50 -24.59
CA LYS A 240 -13.52 -3.14 -25.25
C LYS A 240 -14.33 -2.14 -24.43
N GLY A 241 -14.34 -2.29 -23.10
CA GLY A 241 -14.96 -1.33 -22.18
C GLY A 241 -14.35 0.06 -22.35
N GLU A 242 -13.03 0.16 -22.24
CA GLU A 242 -12.28 1.41 -22.40
C GLU A 242 -12.50 2.07 -23.78
N VAL A 243 -12.48 1.28 -24.85
CA VAL A 243 -12.77 1.79 -26.21
C VAL A 243 -14.17 2.38 -26.30
N ASN A 244 -15.16 1.78 -25.64
CA ASN A 244 -16.52 2.30 -25.63
C ASN A 244 -16.64 3.57 -24.78
N GLU A 245 -15.96 3.64 -23.64
CA GLU A 245 -15.94 4.84 -22.79
C GLU A 245 -15.29 6.02 -23.51
N VAL A 246 -14.19 5.80 -24.24
CA VAL A 246 -13.56 6.84 -25.06
C VAL A 246 -14.51 7.35 -26.14
N LYS A 247 -15.23 6.45 -26.84
CA LYS A 247 -16.24 6.84 -27.83
C LYS A 247 -17.36 7.67 -27.21
N ALA A 248 -17.90 7.24 -26.07
CA ALA A 248 -18.93 7.98 -25.35
C ALA A 248 -18.44 9.37 -24.91
N SER A 249 -17.17 9.49 -24.51
CA SER A 249 -16.55 10.78 -24.15
C SER A 249 -16.41 11.72 -25.36
N ILE A 250 -16.05 11.18 -26.54
CA ILE A 250 -16.00 11.94 -27.80
C ILE A 250 -17.41 12.43 -28.17
N GLU A 251 -18.41 11.56 -28.15
CA GLU A 251 -19.81 11.92 -28.42
C GLU A 251 -20.33 12.99 -27.44
N ALA A 252 -20.00 12.86 -26.14
CA ALA A 252 -20.35 13.87 -25.14
C ALA A 252 -19.68 15.22 -25.43
N THR A 253 -18.43 15.20 -25.90
CA THR A 253 -17.69 16.40 -26.30
C THR A 253 -18.31 17.06 -27.53
N GLU A 254 -18.73 16.28 -28.52
CA GLU A 254 -19.44 16.77 -29.70
C GLU A 254 -20.77 17.42 -29.34
N ILE A 255 -21.56 16.80 -28.45
CA ILE A 255 -22.83 17.36 -27.95
C ILE A 255 -22.58 18.69 -27.22
N ALA A 256 -21.55 18.74 -26.36
CA ALA A 256 -21.18 19.95 -25.63
C ALA A 256 -20.75 21.09 -26.56
N ALA A 257 -19.99 20.77 -27.62
CA ALA A 257 -19.59 21.75 -28.64
C ALA A 257 -20.80 22.34 -29.37
N VAL A 258 -21.72 21.50 -29.87
CA VAL A 258 -22.94 21.96 -30.55
C VAL A 258 -23.86 22.77 -29.62
N ALA A 259 -23.96 22.39 -28.35
CA ALA A 259 -24.74 23.16 -27.36
C ALA A 259 -24.15 24.56 -27.14
N SER A 260 -22.81 24.68 -27.11
CA SER A 260 -22.12 25.97 -26.94
C SER A 260 -22.30 26.92 -28.13
N GLU A 261 -22.40 26.39 -29.35
CA GLU A 261 -22.61 27.19 -30.57
C GLU A 261 -24.04 27.73 -30.71
N LYS A 262 -25.04 27.07 -30.11
CA LYS A 262 -26.45 27.50 -30.15
C LYS A 262 -26.79 28.65 -29.20
N ASP A 263 -25.89 29.03 -28.31
CA ASP A 263 -26.05 30.15 -27.35
C ASP A 263 -25.13 31.37 -27.62
N PRO A 264 -25.06 31.93 -28.85
CA PRO A 264 -24.19 33.07 -29.14
C PRO A 264 -24.64 34.37 -28.44
N LYS A 265 -25.87 34.43 -27.90
CA LYS A 265 -26.45 35.63 -27.28
C LYS A 265 -26.03 35.89 -25.83
N LYS A 266 -25.34 34.94 -25.18
CA LYS A 266 -24.81 35.12 -23.81
C LYS A 266 -23.33 35.48 -23.75
N ALA A 267 -22.55 35.18 -24.78
CA ALA A 267 -21.11 35.45 -24.81
C ALA A 267 -20.75 36.93 -25.04
N SER A 268 -21.67 37.75 -25.58
CA SER A 268 -21.42 39.18 -25.85
C SER A 268 -21.76 40.14 -24.71
N LYS A 269 -22.13 39.64 -23.52
CA LYS A 269 -22.49 40.47 -22.35
C LYS A 269 -21.48 40.46 -21.20
N SER A 270 -20.33 39.81 -21.36
CA SER A 270 -19.30 39.69 -20.32
C SER A 270 -17.90 40.17 -20.74
N LEU A 271 -17.82 41.09 -21.70
CA LEU A 271 -16.63 41.91 -21.93
C LEU A 271 -16.93 43.35 -21.54
#